data_AF-A0A372Q5P5-F1
#
_entry.id   AF-A0A372Q5P5-F1
#
_cell.length_a   1.000
_cell.length_b   1.000
_cell.length_c   1.000
_cell.angle_alpha   90.00
_cell.angle_beta   90.00
_cell.angle_gamma   90.00
#
_symmetry.space_group_name_H-M   'P 1'
#
loop_
_entity.id
_entity.type
_entity.pdbx_description
1 polymer ?
#
loop_
_entity_poly.entity_id
_entity_poly.type
_entity_poly.pdbx_seq_one_letter_code
_entity_poly.pdbx_strand_id
1 'polypeptide(L)'
;MRVDLAEHTLSKEVEDALRSIKELKDISEGTRSSKDPRIDTLKEIRDWFICGDKQKTESKEWISPQCQFDLILSINGFLGMLEYILKKYPNSMVQPRRISQDVLEGLFGVIREIGGDSSTHTLKSYGHALNKCQVVALVSSEVKSINYGKADSTGTGITTLTRSTIPV
;
A
#
# COMPACT_ATOMS: atom_id res chain seq x y z
N MET A 1 -3.84 -16.95 3.99
CA MET A 1 -2.90 -17.04 2.86
C MET A 1 -1.62 -16.36 3.31
N ARG A 2 -0.47 -17.03 3.24
CA ARG A 2 0.80 -16.53 3.78
C ARG A 2 1.63 -15.93 2.65
N VAL A 3 1.63 -14.60 2.55
CA VAL A 3 2.42 -13.85 1.54
C VAL A 3 3.92 -14.09 1.76
N ASP A 4 4.31 -14.26 3.02
CA ASP A 4 5.65 -14.62 3.50
C ASP A 4 6.18 -15.94 2.91
N LEU A 5 5.30 -16.90 2.58
CA LEU A 5 5.73 -18.19 2.02
C LEU A 5 5.96 -18.14 0.50
N ALA A 6 5.25 -17.25 -0.21
CA ALA A 6 5.46 -17.02 -1.64
C ALA A 6 6.82 -16.35 -1.91
N GLU A 7 7.31 -15.54 -0.97
CA GLU A 7 8.62 -14.88 -1.03
C GLU A 7 9.79 -15.89 -0.97
N HIS A 8 9.59 -17.05 -0.35
CA HIS A 8 10.63 -18.08 -0.16
C HIS A 8 10.64 -19.21 -1.21
N THR A 9 9.67 -19.28 -2.12
CA THR A 9 9.48 -20.41 -3.06
C THR A 9 9.85 -20.07 -4.50
N LEU A 10 10.62 -19.00 -4.71
CA LEU A 10 10.88 -18.45 -6.03
C LEU A 10 12.27 -18.84 -6.55
N SER A 11 12.34 -19.26 -7.83
CA SER A 11 13.57 -19.70 -8.52
C SER A 11 14.65 -18.63 -8.55
N LYS A 12 15.90 -19.01 -8.80
CA LYS A 12 17.08 -18.12 -8.92
C LYS A 12 16.88 -16.94 -9.89
N GLU A 13 16.08 -17.12 -10.94
CA GLU A 13 15.71 -16.05 -11.88
C GLU A 13 14.78 -15.01 -11.26
N VAL A 14 13.92 -15.44 -10.34
CA VAL A 14 13.07 -14.54 -9.55
C VAL A 14 13.86 -13.93 -8.40
N GLU A 15 14.90 -14.59 -7.85
CA GLU A 15 15.84 -13.93 -6.94
C GLU A 15 16.60 -12.78 -7.62
N ASP A 16 16.99 -12.95 -8.89
CA ASP A 16 17.62 -11.87 -9.67
C ASP A 16 16.61 -10.76 -10.02
N ALA A 17 15.35 -11.09 -10.34
CA ALA A 17 14.28 -10.09 -10.43
C ALA A 17 13.95 -9.43 -9.07
N LEU A 18 14.06 -10.19 -7.97
CA LEU A 18 13.88 -9.70 -6.60
C LEU A 18 15.03 -8.81 -6.15
N ARG A 19 16.24 -8.99 -6.72
CA ARG A 19 17.35 -8.05 -6.55
C ARG A 19 16.98 -6.69 -7.14
N SER A 20 16.36 -6.65 -8.32
CA SER A 20 15.74 -5.42 -8.85
C SER A 20 14.59 -4.94 -7.96
N ILE A 21 13.78 -5.82 -7.36
CA ILE A 21 12.73 -5.43 -6.39
C ILE A 21 13.30 -4.85 -5.09
N LYS A 22 14.48 -5.29 -4.64
CA LYS A 22 15.18 -4.68 -3.49
C LYS A 22 15.53 -3.23 -3.77
N GLU A 23 15.86 -2.89 -5.02
CA GLU A 23 16.01 -1.50 -5.49
C GLU A 23 14.65 -0.78 -5.59
N LEU A 24 13.54 -1.51 -5.84
CA LEU A 24 12.17 -0.98 -5.79
C LEU A 24 11.62 -0.79 -4.36
N LYS A 25 12.25 -1.36 -3.32
CA LYS A 25 11.82 -1.18 -1.92
C LYS A 25 11.75 0.31 -1.58
N ASP A 26 12.64 1.10 -2.17
CA ASP A 26 12.67 2.54 -2.00
C ASP A 26 11.46 3.23 -2.67
N ILE A 27 10.88 2.66 -3.75
CA ILE A 27 9.62 3.19 -4.35
C ILE A 27 8.51 3.21 -3.30
N SER A 28 8.46 2.20 -2.42
CA SER A 28 7.46 2.11 -1.36
C SER A 28 7.51 3.28 -0.36
N GLU A 29 8.68 3.91 -0.20
CA GLU A 29 8.87 5.07 0.67
C GLU A 29 8.26 6.36 0.08
N GLY A 30 8.29 6.47 -1.25
CA GLY A 30 7.53 7.44 -2.01
C GLY A 30 8.25 8.02 -3.22
N THR A 31 7.47 8.49 -4.19
CA THR A 31 7.94 9.08 -5.46
C THR A 31 7.53 10.54 -5.55
N ARG A 32 8.51 11.43 -5.79
CA ARG A 32 8.30 12.90 -5.88
C ARG A 32 8.55 13.47 -7.27
N SER A 33 9.13 12.69 -8.18
CA SER A 33 9.55 13.17 -9.50
C SER A 33 9.24 12.11 -10.56
N SER A 34 8.85 12.56 -11.74
CA SER A 34 8.68 11.69 -12.92
C SER A 34 10.01 11.22 -13.52
N LYS A 35 11.13 11.84 -13.13
CA LYS A 35 12.50 11.47 -13.51
C LYS A 35 13.20 10.61 -12.46
N ASP A 36 12.43 10.05 -11.53
CA ASP A 36 12.97 9.17 -10.52
C ASP A 36 13.51 7.89 -11.19
N PRO A 37 14.79 7.51 -11.02
CA PRO A 37 15.38 6.34 -11.67
C PRO A 37 14.58 5.05 -11.44
N ARG A 38 13.91 4.97 -10.29
CA ARG A 38 13.10 3.81 -9.92
C ARG A 38 11.84 3.66 -10.79
N ILE A 39 11.35 4.76 -11.40
CA ILE A 39 10.27 4.71 -12.40
C ILE A 39 10.74 3.99 -13.67
N ASP A 40 11.99 4.22 -14.07
CA ASP A 40 12.54 3.58 -15.26
C ASP A 40 12.77 2.09 -15.02
N THR A 41 13.27 1.70 -13.84
CA THR A 41 13.30 0.29 -13.40
C THR A 41 11.91 -0.36 -13.45
N LEU A 42 10.85 0.36 -13.02
CA LEU A 42 9.48 -0.15 -13.06
C LEU A 42 8.97 -0.37 -14.50
N LYS A 43 9.35 0.51 -15.44
CA LYS A 43 9.04 0.33 -16.87
C LYS A 43 9.79 -0.87 -17.45
N GLU A 44 11.06 -1.06 -17.10
CA GLU A 44 11.84 -2.22 -17.53
C GLU A 44 11.20 -3.54 -17.07
N ILE A 45 10.72 -3.60 -15.82
CA ILE A 45 10.00 -4.77 -15.29
C ILE A 45 8.71 -5.03 -16.08
N ARG A 46 7.93 -3.99 -16.36
CA ARG A 46 6.73 -4.11 -17.21
C ARG A 46 7.08 -4.64 -18.59
N ASP A 47 8.12 -4.09 -19.21
CA ASP A 47 8.54 -4.48 -20.56
C ASP A 47 9.07 -5.91 -20.59
N TRP A 48 9.72 -6.36 -19.52
CA TRP A 48 10.08 -7.76 -19.31
C TRP A 48 8.85 -8.67 -19.24
N PHE A 49 7.77 -8.26 -18.54
CA PHE A 49 6.51 -9.02 -18.55
C PHE A 49 5.83 -9.05 -19.93
N ILE A 50 5.99 -8.01 -20.77
CA ILE A 50 5.40 -7.96 -22.11
C ILE A 50 6.24 -8.78 -23.12
N CYS A 51 7.56 -8.63 -23.08
CA CYS A 51 8.48 -9.18 -24.08
C CYS A 51 9.09 -10.53 -23.71
N GLY A 52 9.11 -10.89 -22.42
CA GLY A 52 9.64 -12.16 -21.91
C GLY A 52 8.93 -13.40 -22.46
N ASP A 53 7.76 -13.23 -23.08
CA ASP A 53 7.04 -14.30 -23.77
C ASP A 53 7.76 -14.77 -25.06
N LYS A 54 8.58 -13.91 -25.69
CA LYS A 54 9.27 -14.21 -26.96
C LYS A 54 10.63 -14.91 -26.79
N GLN A 55 11.19 -14.95 -25.59
CA GLN A 55 12.51 -15.54 -25.30
C GLN A 55 12.45 -16.91 -24.62
N LYS A 56 11.25 -17.46 -24.40
CA LYS A 56 11.05 -18.71 -23.64
C LYS A 56 10.92 -19.91 -24.57
N THR A 57 12.04 -20.54 -24.88
CA THR A 57 12.10 -21.80 -25.64
C THR A 57 11.59 -23.01 -24.84
N GLU A 58 11.40 -22.87 -23.52
CA GLU A 58 10.88 -23.92 -22.65
C GLU A 58 9.66 -23.42 -21.87
N SER A 59 8.53 -24.09 -22.07
CA SER A 59 7.26 -23.83 -21.40
C SER A 59 7.34 -24.24 -19.92
N LYS A 60 7.81 -23.34 -19.07
CA LYS A 60 7.34 -23.31 -17.68
C LYS A 60 6.50 -22.06 -17.52
N GLU A 61 5.20 -22.24 -17.40
CA GLU A 61 4.25 -21.19 -17.03
C GLU A 61 4.56 -20.79 -15.58
N TRP A 62 5.52 -19.88 -15.39
CA TRP A 62 5.98 -19.40 -14.08
C TRP A 62 4.90 -18.65 -13.30
N ILE A 63 3.97 -18.01 -14.01
CA ILE A 63 2.76 -17.36 -13.49
C ILE A 63 1.65 -17.51 -14.53
N SER A 64 0.38 -17.46 -14.09
CA SER A 64 -0.75 -17.55 -15.02
C SER A 64 -0.82 -16.33 -15.95
N PRO A 65 -1.35 -16.48 -17.18
CA PRO A 65 -1.59 -15.34 -18.07
C PRO A 65 -2.43 -14.23 -17.44
N GLN A 66 -3.39 -14.60 -16.57
CA GLN A 66 -4.19 -13.63 -15.82
C GLN A 66 -3.33 -12.84 -14.83
N CYS A 67 -2.47 -13.51 -14.06
CA CYS A 67 -1.56 -12.85 -13.12
C CYS A 67 -0.60 -11.90 -13.86
N GLN A 68 -0.05 -12.34 -15.00
CA GLN A 68 0.78 -11.49 -15.84
C GLN A 68 0.04 -10.24 -16.34
N PHE A 69 -1.21 -10.40 -16.81
CA PHE A 69 -2.06 -9.29 -17.22
C PHE A 69 -2.33 -8.31 -16.07
N ASP A 70 -2.69 -8.81 -14.90
CA ASP A 70 -2.99 -8.02 -13.72
C ASP A 70 -1.75 -7.22 -13.24
N LEU A 71 -0.55 -7.81 -13.32
CA LEU A 71 0.72 -7.14 -13.02
C LEU A 71 1.02 -6.01 -14.01
N ILE A 72 0.88 -6.27 -15.31
CA ILE A 72 1.08 -5.25 -16.36
C ILE A 72 0.09 -4.09 -16.18
N LEU A 73 -1.18 -4.41 -15.92
CA LEU A 73 -2.23 -3.42 -15.68
C LEU A 73 -1.94 -2.58 -14.44
N SER A 74 -1.50 -3.22 -13.35
CA SER A 74 -1.15 -2.53 -12.09
C SER A 74 0.00 -1.56 -12.28
N ILE A 75 1.06 -1.96 -13.00
CA ILE A 75 2.21 -1.09 -13.28
C ILE A 75 1.78 0.10 -14.16
N ASN A 76 1.07 -0.16 -15.25
CA ASN A 76 0.59 0.91 -16.15
C ASN A 76 -0.34 1.89 -15.44
N GLY A 77 -1.27 1.39 -14.63
CA GLY A 77 -2.16 2.22 -13.82
C GLY A 77 -1.39 3.09 -12.83
N PHE A 78 -0.40 2.53 -12.15
CA PHE A 78 0.44 3.28 -11.22
C PHE A 78 1.26 4.37 -11.93
N LEU A 79 1.88 4.07 -13.09
CA LEU A 79 2.60 5.06 -13.89
C LEU A 79 1.69 6.21 -14.34
N GLY A 80 0.46 5.90 -14.80
CA GLY A 80 -0.52 6.91 -15.18
C GLY A 80 -0.96 7.78 -13.99
N MET A 81 -1.15 7.18 -12.81
CA MET A 81 -1.43 7.95 -11.59
C MET A 81 -0.28 8.86 -11.20
N LEU A 82 0.97 8.39 -11.26
CA LEU A 82 2.14 9.22 -10.99
C LEU A 82 2.22 10.40 -11.94
N GLU A 83 2.05 10.17 -13.24
CA GLU A 83 2.06 11.23 -14.24
C GLU A 83 0.97 12.29 -13.93
N TYR A 84 -0.25 11.84 -13.64
CA TYR A 84 -1.36 12.75 -13.33
C TYR A 84 -1.12 13.55 -12.04
N ILE A 85 -0.77 12.86 -10.94
CA ILE A 85 -0.63 13.48 -9.61
C ILE A 85 0.57 14.42 -9.58
N LEU A 86 1.73 14.00 -10.08
CA LEU A 86 2.94 14.84 -10.06
C LEU A 86 2.83 16.03 -11.02
N LYS A 87 2.09 15.89 -12.14
CA LYS A 87 1.79 17.03 -13.02
C LYS A 87 0.87 18.04 -12.34
N LYS A 88 -0.16 17.57 -11.63
CA LYS A 88 -1.15 18.44 -10.96
C LYS A 88 -0.60 19.04 -9.65
N TYR A 89 0.26 18.32 -8.95
CA TYR A 89 0.84 18.67 -7.66
C TYR A 89 2.36 18.38 -7.67
N PRO A 90 3.19 19.28 -8.22
CA PRO A 90 4.61 19.03 -8.48
C PRO A 90 5.47 18.84 -7.22
N ASN A 91 5.00 19.29 -6.05
CA ASN A 91 5.67 19.11 -4.77
C ASN A 91 5.08 17.96 -3.94
N SER A 92 4.17 17.17 -4.53
CA SER A 92 3.56 16.04 -3.84
C SER A 92 4.46 14.81 -3.83
N MET A 93 4.17 13.90 -2.92
CA MET A 93 4.84 12.61 -2.80
C MET A 93 3.78 11.52 -2.85
N VAL A 94 3.89 10.62 -3.82
CA VAL A 94 2.99 9.47 -3.92
C VAL A 94 3.63 8.31 -3.18
N GLN A 95 2.90 7.74 -2.21
CA GLN A 95 3.35 6.58 -1.44
C GLN A 95 2.60 5.34 -1.93
N PRO A 96 3.24 4.41 -2.66
CA PRO A 96 2.57 3.23 -3.19
C PRO A 96 1.94 2.34 -2.12
N ARG A 97 2.52 2.30 -0.91
CA ARG A 97 1.94 1.57 0.24
C ARG A 97 0.51 2.01 0.60
N ARG A 98 0.11 3.23 0.23
CA ARG A 98 -1.26 3.73 0.44
C ARG A 98 -2.24 3.31 -0.66
N ILE A 99 -1.75 2.70 -1.73
CA ILE A 99 -2.51 2.26 -2.90
C ILE A 99 -2.84 0.76 -2.78
N SER A 100 -2.04 -0.01 -2.03
CA SER A 100 -2.32 -1.42 -1.78
C SER A 100 -3.55 -1.63 -0.89
N GLN A 101 -4.16 -2.82 -1.02
CA GLN A 101 -5.31 -3.23 -0.19
C GLN A 101 -4.88 -3.71 1.21
N ASP A 102 -3.59 -3.70 1.54
CA ASP A 102 -3.05 -4.20 2.82
C ASP A 102 -3.67 -3.50 4.03
N VAL A 103 -3.97 -2.20 3.90
CA VAL A 103 -4.65 -1.43 4.97
C VAL A 103 -6.06 -1.98 5.21
N LEU A 104 -6.77 -2.35 4.15
CA LEU A 104 -8.10 -2.96 4.24
C LEU A 104 -8.03 -4.38 4.80
N GLU A 105 -7.05 -5.18 4.36
CA GLU A 105 -6.83 -6.52 4.91
C GLU A 105 -6.47 -6.47 6.40
N GLY A 106 -5.64 -5.50 6.80
CA GLY A 106 -5.33 -5.22 8.19
C GLY A 106 -6.58 -4.88 9.01
N LEU A 107 -7.49 -4.07 8.47
CA LEU A 107 -8.78 -3.78 9.11
C LEU A 107 -9.62 -5.06 9.28
N PHE A 108 -9.66 -5.94 8.28
CA PHE A 108 -10.34 -7.23 8.41
C PHE A 108 -9.68 -8.13 9.47
N GLY A 109 -8.36 -8.04 9.65
CA GLY A 109 -7.65 -8.66 10.77
C GLY A 109 -8.18 -8.18 12.12
N VAL A 110 -8.19 -6.85 12.33
CA VAL A 110 -8.66 -6.22 13.57
C VAL A 110 -10.12 -6.57 13.86
N ILE A 111 -11.00 -6.55 12.85
CA ILE A 111 -12.41 -6.87 13.03
C ILE A 111 -12.57 -8.32 13.52
N ARG A 112 -11.82 -9.27 12.95
CA ARG A 112 -11.85 -10.67 13.37
C ARG A 112 -11.31 -10.85 14.80
N GLU A 113 -10.28 -10.11 15.16
CA GLU A 113 -9.71 -10.13 16.52
C GLU A 113 -10.70 -9.62 17.58
N ILE A 114 -11.52 -8.61 17.25
CA ILE A 114 -12.61 -8.14 18.13
C ILE A 114 -13.66 -9.22 18.40
N GLY A 115 -13.78 -10.22 17.51
CA GLY A 115 -14.62 -11.40 17.70
C GLY A 115 -14.11 -12.40 18.75
N GLY A 116 -12.90 -12.20 19.29
CA GLY A 116 -12.26 -13.13 20.21
C GLY A 116 -12.04 -14.49 19.57
N ASP A 117 -12.51 -15.55 20.22
CA ASP A 117 -12.39 -16.93 19.72
C ASP A 117 -13.26 -17.20 18.47
N SER A 118 -14.18 -16.29 18.12
CA SER A 118 -15.01 -16.38 16.92
C SER A 118 -14.35 -15.66 15.75
N SER A 119 -13.47 -16.38 15.05
CA SER A 119 -12.80 -15.86 13.83
C SER A 119 -13.75 -15.60 12.65
N THR A 120 -15.00 -16.09 12.73
CA THR A 120 -16.02 -15.96 11.69
C THR A 120 -17.24 -15.21 12.22
N HIS A 121 -17.42 -13.96 11.79
CA HIS A 121 -18.57 -13.15 12.20
C HIS A 121 -19.82 -13.51 11.38
N THR A 122 -20.98 -13.51 12.05
CA THR A 122 -22.27 -13.31 11.38
C THR A 122 -22.36 -11.87 10.86
N LEU A 123 -23.23 -11.58 9.88
CA LEU A 123 -23.43 -10.22 9.39
C LEU A 123 -23.73 -9.22 10.52
N LYS A 124 -24.55 -9.63 11.51
CA LYS A 124 -24.91 -8.80 12.67
C LYS A 124 -23.71 -8.56 13.58
N SER A 125 -22.91 -9.59 13.89
CA SER A 125 -21.74 -9.44 14.76
C SER A 125 -20.60 -8.70 14.06
N TYR A 126 -20.47 -8.83 12.74
CA TYR A 126 -19.56 -8.02 11.93
C TYR A 126 -19.93 -6.53 12.00
N GLY A 127 -21.21 -6.20 11.77
CA GLY A 127 -21.70 -4.82 11.88
C GLY A 127 -21.44 -4.22 13.27
N HIS A 128 -21.61 -5.00 14.33
CA HIS A 128 -21.30 -4.55 15.69
C HIS A 128 -19.80 -4.29 15.91
N ALA A 129 -18.92 -5.18 15.43
CA ALA A 129 -17.47 -5.01 15.52
C ALA A 129 -16.98 -3.80 14.69
N LEU A 130 -17.52 -3.62 13.48
CA LEU A 130 -17.21 -2.47 12.64
C LEU A 130 -17.64 -1.14 13.30
N ASN A 131 -18.84 -1.08 13.86
CA ASN A 131 -19.30 0.11 14.59
C ASN A 131 -18.40 0.42 15.79
N LYS A 132 -17.94 -0.61 16.52
CA LYS A 132 -16.96 -0.44 17.60
C LYS A 132 -15.66 0.16 17.07
N CYS A 133 -15.10 -0.36 15.96
CA CYS A 133 -13.91 0.23 15.33
C CYS A 133 -14.12 1.71 14.99
N GLN A 134 -15.26 2.06 14.40
CA GLN A 134 -15.58 3.45 14.03
C GLN A 134 -15.67 4.38 15.24
N VAL A 135 -16.38 3.97 16.30
CA VAL A 135 -16.48 4.75 17.54
C VAL A 135 -15.11 4.93 18.18
N VAL A 136 -14.31 3.86 18.28
CA VAL A 136 -12.95 3.93 18.84
C VAL A 136 -12.06 4.84 18.00
N ALA A 137 -12.14 4.79 16.67
CA ALA A 137 -11.39 5.66 15.78
C ALA A 137 -11.76 7.14 15.97
N LEU A 138 -13.06 7.45 16.07
CA LEU A 138 -13.56 8.80 16.33
C LEU A 138 -13.05 9.34 17.66
N VAL A 139 -13.28 8.61 18.76
CA VAL A 139 -12.83 9.00 20.11
C VAL A 139 -11.32 9.15 20.16
N SER A 140 -10.56 8.24 19.54
CA SER A 140 -9.09 8.32 19.49
C SER A 140 -8.60 9.54 18.70
N SER A 141 -9.26 9.89 17.60
CA SER A 141 -8.91 11.07 16.81
C SER A 141 -9.18 12.36 17.57
N GLU A 142 -10.27 12.42 18.33
CA GLU A 142 -10.63 13.55 19.18
C GLU A 142 -9.61 13.71 20.31
N VAL A 143 -9.31 12.64 21.05
CA VAL A 143 -8.28 12.64 22.10
C VAL A 143 -6.91 13.05 21.55
N LYS A 144 -6.52 12.55 20.38
CA LYS A 144 -5.27 12.98 19.72
C LYS A 144 -5.29 14.47 19.38
N SER A 145 -6.40 14.98 18.85
CA SER A 145 -6.54 16.41 18.52
C SER A 145 -6.51 17.31 19.75
N ILE A 146 -7.02 16.83 20.89
CA ILE A 146 -6.94 17.53 22.19
C ILE A 146 -5.49 17.56 22.68
N ASN A 147 -4.78 16.43 22.62
CA ASN A 147 -3.43 16.30 23.17
C ASN A 147 -2.35 16.96 22.30
N TYR A 148 -2.52 16.94 20.97
CA TYR A 148 -1.48 17.35 20.02
C TYR A 148 -1.91 18.50 19.10
N GLY A 149 -3.13 19.03 19.24
CA GLY A 149 -3.68 20.04 18.34
C GLY A 149 -4.22 19.45 17.03
N LYS A 150 -4.87 20.29 16.21
CA LYS A 150 -5.31 19.92 14.86
C LYS A 150 -4.18 20.12 13.87
N ALA A 151 -3.99 19.16 12.96
CA ALA A 151 -3.03 19.31 11.87
C ALA A 151 -3.57 20.31 10.83
N ASP A 152 -2.80 21.36 10.56
CA ASP A 152 -3.10 22.32 9.51
C ASP A 152 -2.68 21.76 8.14
N SER A 153 -3.55 21.87 7.13
CA SER A 153 -3.36 21.27 5.81
C SER A 153 -2.31 21.99 4.93
N THR A 154 -1.61 22.98 5.49
CA THR A 154 -0.64 23.86 4.82
C THR A 154 0.81 23.43 4.91
N GLY A 155 1.10 22.18 5.29
CA GLY A 155 2.45 21.59 5.17
C GLY A 155 3.51 22.18 6.08
N THR A 156 3.13 23.05 7.03
CA THR A 156 3.98 23.50 8.13
C THR A 156 3.46 22.79 9.37
N GLY A 157 4.32 22.03 10.07
CA GLY A 157 3.92 21.18 11.20
C GLY A 157 3.10 21.89 12.27
N ILE A 158 2.48 21.10 13.17
CA ILE A 158 1.60 21.51 14.28
C ILE A 158 1.97 22.90 14.80
N THR A 159 1.21 23.93 14.40
CA THR A 159 1.56 25.33 14.65
C THR A 159 1.12 25.82 16.03
N THR A 160 0.23 25.10 16.72
CA THR A 160 -0.24 25.52 18.05
C THR A 160 -0.56 24.33 18.95
N LEU A 161 0.31 24.09 19.95
CA LEU A 161 0.03 23.22 21.08
C LEU A 161 -0.77 24.02 22.11
N THR A 162 -2.09 23.94 22.08
CA THR A 162 -2.92 24.52 23.14
C THR A 162 -3.30 23.41 24.10
N ARG A 163 -2.53 23.24 25.18
CA ARG A 163 -2.90 22.36 26.30
C ARG A 163 -4.10 22.98 27.00
N SER A 164 -5.31 22.53 26.72
CA SER A 164 -6.48 22.84 27.55
C SER A 164 -6.31 22.09 28.88
N THR A 165 -5.77 22.79 29.88
CA THR A 165 -5.86 22.34 31.27
C THR A 165 -7.34 22.34 31.67
N ILE A 166 -7.89 21.15 31.91
CA ILE A 166 -9.20 21.01 32.55
C ILE A 166 -9.06 21.61 33.97
N PRO A 167 -9.83 22.65 34.34
CA PRO A 167 -9.87 23.08 35.73
C PRO A 167 -10.54 21.97 36.55
N VAL A 168 -9.84 21.52 37.59
CA VAL A 168 -10.36 20.61 38.63
C VAL A 168 -11.39 21.34 39.49
#